data_AF-A0A1Q8AHV1-F1
#
_entry.id   AF-A0A1Q8AHV1-F1
#
_cell.length_a   1.000
_cell.length_b   1.000
_cell.length_c   1.000
_cell.angle_alpha   90.00
_cell.angle_beta   90.00
_cell.angle_gamma   90.00
#
_symmetry.space_group_name_H-M   'P 1'
#
loop_
_entity.id
_entity.type
_entity.pdbx_description
1 polymer ?
#
loop_
_entity_poly.entity_id
_entity_poly.type
_entity_poly.pdbx_seq_one_letter_code
_entity_poly.pdbx_strand_id
1 'polypeptide(L)'
;FEAAIVEDLEWLGFRADGPMVRQSERGDIYSHALDTLRARGLVYACACSRAEILASTVARADVARPGLRTDDDELWYPGTCRDRGLTEAPGLGLRVRLEPTVERFVDLRHGPQEQQPSEQCGDLLVRDRDGNWTYQFAATVDDYAQGVTHVIRGDDLLPSTGRQIQLARLLGRTEPPAFLHHPLIMKSPTGLREPFASGSLRPGAPKPSAKAAQKLSKSDGDTGVRELRAKGWSPERVIGRAAALAGLTDRETDVSAVDVSNLFTG
;
A
#
# COMPACT_ATOMS: atom_id res chain seq x y z
N PHE A 1 13.60 11.62 9.40
CA PHE A 1 12.16 11.27 9.34
C PHE A 1 11.80 10.18 10.33
N GLU A 2 12.57 9.08 10.44
CA GLU A 2 12.34 7.99 11.39
C GLU A 2 12.14 8.43 12.84
N ALA A 3 13.11 9.15 13.43
CA ALA A 3 13.01 9.60 14.82
C ALA A 3 11.76 10.45 15.11
N ALA A 4 11.32 11.26 14.14
CA ALA A 4 10.12 12.06 14.29
C ALA A 4 8.84 11.21 14.28
N ILE A 5 8.81 10.11 13.50
CA ILE A 5 7.68 9.17 13.51
C ILE A 5 7.59 8.48 14.88
N VAL A 6 8.71 8.02 15.41
CA VAL A 6 8.76 7.38 16.73
C VAL A 6 8.33 8.36 17.82
N GLU A 7 8.86 9.58 17.80
CA GLU A 7 8.48 10.62 18.77
C GLU A 7 6.98 10.96 18.69
N ASP A 8 6.43 11.09 17.48
CA ASP A 8 5.01 11.37 17.28
C ASP A 8 4.13 10.23 17.81
N LEU A 9 4.49 8.96 17.55
CA LEU A 9 3.78 7.78 18.04
C LEU A 9 3.85 7.67 19.57
N GLU A 10 5.03 7.86 20.16
CA GLU A 10 5.23 7.84 21.60
C GLU A 10 4.43 8.95 22.29
N TRP A 11 4.42 10.15 21.70
CA TRP A 11 3.62 11.27 22.20
C TRP A 11 2.12 11.00 22.12
N LEU A 12 1.65 10.33 21.07
CA LEU A 12 0.27 9.87 20.94
C LEU A 12 -0.08 8.74 21.93
N GLY A 13 0.91 8.05 22.49
CA GLY A 13 0.72 6.90 23.38
C GLY A 13 0.72 5.54 22.67
N PHE A 14 1.08 5.50 21.38
CA PHE A 14 1.21 4.25 20.63
C PHE A 14 2.64 3.71 20.74
N ARG A 15 2.79 2.47 21.20
CA ARG A 15 4.09 1.79 21.35
C ARG A 15 4.03 0.44 20.64
N ALA A 16 5.09 0.12 19.89
CA ALA A 16 5.23 -1.18 19.25
C ALA A 16 5.61 -2.24 20.30
N ASP A 17 5.04 -3.43 20.18
CA ASP A 17 5.36 -4.57 21.06
C ASP A 17 6.74 -5.19 20.76
N GLY A 18 7.23 -5.01 19.54
CA GLY A 18 8.48 -5.58 19.04
C GLY A 18 9.51 -4.51 18.63
N PRO A 19 10.75 -4.92 18.34
CA PRO A 19 11.77 -4.00 17.88
C PRO A 19 11.40 -3.41 16.52
N MET A 20 11.71 -2.14 16.33
CA MET A 20 11.61 -1.51 15.02
C MET A 20 12.63 -2.13 14.07
N VAL A 21 12.18 -2.47 12.86
CA VAL A 21 13.02 -3.08 11.82
C VAL A 21 13.10 -2.14 10.63
N ARG A 22 14.30 -1.97 10.06
CA ARG A 22 14.52 -1.13 8.86
C ARG A 22 14.67 -2.00 7.62
N GLN A 23 13.89 -1.72 6.57
CA GLN A 23 13.99 -2.45 5.30
C GLN A 23 15.38 -2.32 4.67
N SER A 24 16.06 -1.19 4.84
CA SER A 24 17.44 -1.00 4.35
C SER A 24 18.45 -1.99 4.92
N GLU A 25 18.15 -2.60 6.07
CA GLU A 25 19.03 -3.54 6.78
C GLU A 25 18.66 -5.01 6.50
N ARG A 26 17.70 -5.27 5.60
CA ARG A 26 17.11 -6.61 5.36
C ARG A 26 17.47 -7.22 4.01
N GLY A 27 18.56 -6.75 3.41
CA GLY A 27 19.01 -7.19 2.08
C GLY A 27 19.12 -8.71 1.95
N ASP A 28 19.60 -9.41 3.00
CA ASP A 28 19.78 -10.86 2.98
C ASP A 28 18.44 -11.61 2.90
N ILE A 29 17.43 -11.15 3.63
CA ILE A 29 16.08 -11.73 3.63
C ILE A 29 15.43 -11.56 2.26
N TYR A 30 15.57 -10.36 1.66
CA TYR A 30 15.06 -10.09 0.31
C TYR A 30 15.80 -10.91 -0.76
N SER A 31 17.11 -11.08 -0.60
CA SER A 31 17.92 -11.90 -1.51
C SER A 31 17.51 -13.37 -1.44
N HIS A 32 17.29 -13.91 -0.24
CA HIS A 32 16.80 -15.27 -0.05
C HIS A 32 15.41 -15.50 -0.65
N ALA A 33 14.50 -14.54 -0.47
CA ALA A 33 13.18 -14.59 -1.11
C ALA A 33 13.28 -14.57 -2.64
N LEU A 34 14.16 -13.74 -3.19
CA LEU A 34 14.40 -13.68 -4.64
C LEU A 34 15.00 -15.00 -5.16
N ASP A 35 15.95 -15.59 -4.43
CA ASP A 35 16.55 -16.88 -4.78
C ASP A 35 15.52 -18.01 -4.79
N THR A 36 14.55 -17.99 -3.87
CA THR A 36 13.42 -18.93 -3.87
C THR A 36 12.60 -18.83 -5.16
N LEU A 37 12.31 -17.60 -5.60
CA LEU A 37 11.59 -17.36 -6.87
C LEU A 37 12.44 -17.72 -8.08
N ARG A 38 13.75 -17.48 -8.02
CA ARG A 38 14.72 -17.82 -9.07
C ARG A 38 14.84 -19.33 -9.25
N ALA A 39 14.93 -20.08 -8.16
CA ALA A 39 14.96 -21.55 -8.18
C ALA A 39 13.70 -22.17 -8.83
N ARG A 40 12.58 -21.44 -8.79
CA ARG A 40 11.32 -21.79 -9.46
C ARG A 40 11.23 -21.32 -10.93
N GLY A 41 12.27 -20.67 -11.45
CA GLY A 41 12.28 -20.15 -12.83
C GLY A 41 11.37 -18.95 -13.07
N LEU A 42 11.00 -18.20 -12.01
CA LEU A 42 10.06 -17.09 -12.10
C LEU A 42 10.73 -15.72 -12.27
N VAL A 43 12.04 -15.63 -12.09
CA VAL A 43 12.79 -14.36 -12.13
C VAL A 43 13.45 -14.18 -13.50
N TYR A 44 13.37 -12.97 -14.05
CA TYR A 44 14.09 -12.61 -15.28
C TYR A 44 14.53 -11.15 -15.28
N ALA A 45 15.59 -10.84 -16.05
CA ALA A 45 16.11 -9.49 -16.21
C ALA A 45 15.30 -8.67 -17.22
N CYS A 46 15.14 -7.38 -16.93
CA CYS A 46 14.34 -6.44 -17.70
C CYS A 46 15.15 -5.19 -18.04
N ALA A 47 15.27 -4.89 -19.33
CA ALA A 47 15.96 -3.69 -19.84
C ALA A 47 15.03 -2.48 -20.01
N CYS A 48 13.71 -2.66 -19.82
CA CYS A 48 12.75 -1.59 -20.07
C CYS A 48 12.94 -0.41 -19.12
N SER A 49 12.96 0.78 -19.68
CA SER A 49 12.90 2.06 -18.98
C SER A 49 11.49 2.38 -18.51
N ARG A 50 11.39 3.23 -17.49
CA ARG A 50 10.10 3.74 -17.00
C ARG A 50 9.31 4.44 -18.11
N ALA A 51 10.00 5.14 -19.02
CA ALA A 51 9.36 5.82 -20.15
C ALA A 51 8.72 4.82 -21.14
N GLU A 52 9.40 3.71 -21.46
CA GLU A 52 8.83 2.66 -22.31
C GLU A 52 7.62 1.98 -21.64
N ILE A 53 7.67 1.76 -20.33
CA ILE A 53 6.53 1.20 -19.59
C ILE A 53 5.35 2.17 -19.58
N LEU A 54 5.60 3.46 -19.36
CA LEU A 54 4.58 4.49 -19.41
C LEU A 54 3.94 4.56 -20.81
N ALA A 55 4.74 4.57 -21.87
CA ALA A 55 4.23 4.57 -23.24
C ALA A 55 3.36 3.34 -23.52
N SER A 56 3.76 2.16 -23.02
CA SER A 56 2.97 0.93 -23.13
C SER A 56 1.65 1.00 -22.36
N THR A 57 1.67 1.65 -21.20
CA THR A 57 0.48 1.85 -20.34
C THR A 57 -0.53 2.77 -21.04
N VAL A 58 -0.07 3.90 -21.59
CA VAL A 58 -0.90 4.84 -22.36
C VAL A 58 -1.52 4.14 -23.57
N ALA A 59 -0.70 3.43 -24.35
CA ALA A 59 -1.19 2.69 -25.52
C ALA A 59 -2.24 1.61 -25.17
N ARG A 60 -2.14 1.00 -23.98
CA ARG A 60 -3.16 0.06 -23.48
C ARG A 60 -4.45 0.76 -23.08
N ALA A 61 -4.36 1.92 -22.43
CA ALA A 61 -5.53 2.68 -21.98
C ALA A 61 -6.41 3.12 -23.15
N ASP A 62 -5.82 3.49 -24.30
CA ASP A 62 -6.54 3.84 -25.53
C ASP A 62 -7.35 2.67 -26.13
N VAL A 63 -7.00 1.43 -25.78
CA VAL A 63 -7.61 0.19 -26.29
C VAL A 63 -8.53 -0.48 -25.24
N ALA A 64 -8.49 -0.04 -23.98
CA ALA A 64 -9.16 -0.73 -22.88
C ALA A 64 -10.69 -0.51 -22.87
N ARG A 65 -11.43 -1.58 -22.56
CA ARG A 65 -12.90 -1.55 -22.33
C ARG A 65 -13.23 -0.79 -21.03
N PRO A 66 -14.45 -0.22 -20.90
CA PRO A 66 -14.91 0.41 -19.67
C PRO A 66 -14.81 -0.57 -18.49
N GLY A 67 -14.04 -0.23 -17.45
CA GLY A 67 -13.90 -1.04 -16.23
C GLY A 67 -12.47 -1.40 -15.84
N LEU A 68 -11.47 -1.21 -16.73
CA LEU A 68 -10.06 -1.47 -16.44
C LEU A 68 -9.28 -0.21 -16.00
N ARG A 69 -9.94 0.80 -15.45
CA ARG A 69 -9.27 2.00 -14.94
C ARG A 69 -8.55 1.64 -13.65
N THR A 70 -7.24 1.43 -13.74
CA THR A 70 -6.34 1.69 -12.61
C THR A 70 -6.34 3.19 -12.35
N ASP A 71 -6.13 3.60 -11.10
CA ASP A 71 -5.87 5.01 -10.79
C ASP A 71 -4.72 5.53 -11.68
N ASP A 72 -4.72 6.83 -11.99
CA ASP A 72 -3.88 7.48 -13.02
C ASP A 72 -2.35 7.28 -12.85
N ASP A 73 -1.89 6.66 -11.76
CA ASP A 73 -0.49 6.44 -11.43
C ASP A 73 0.03 5.00 -11.66
N GLU A 74 -0.84 4.03 -11.94
CA GLU A 74 -0.42 2.63 -12.01
C GLU A 74 0.17 2.23 -13.37
N LEU A 75 1.44 1.79 -13.37
CA LEU A 75 2.13 1.35 -14.58
C LEU A 75 1.85 -0.13 -14.89
N TRP A 76 1.48 -0.40 -16.13
CA TRP A 76 1.30 -1.75 -16.65
C TRP A 76 2.54 -2.21 -17.42
N TYR A 77 3.09 -3.35 -17.04
CA TYR A 77 4.19 -3.99 -17.77
C TYR A 77 3.67 -4.96 -18.84
N PRO A 78 3.95 -4.73 -20.14
CA PRO A 78 3.42 -5.56 -21.23
C PRO A 78 4.10 -6.93 -21.42
N GLY A 79 5.15 -7.25 -20.66
CA GLY A 79 5.88 -8.51 -20.87
C GLY A 79 7.08 -8.44 -21.82
N THR A 80 7.50 -7.25 -22.29
CA THR A 80 8.51 -7.08 -23.36
C THR A 80 9.81 -7.88 -23.19
N CYS A 81 10.28 -8.09 -21.97
CA CYS A 81 11.52 -8.80 -21.66
C CYS A 81 11.30 -10.21 -21.08
N ARG A 82 10.04 -10.63 -20.90
CA ARG A 82 9.66 -11.86 -20.19
C ARG A 82 10.34 -13.12 -20.74
N ASP A 83 10.49 -13.20 -22.07
CA ASP A 83 11.04 -14.36 -22.77
C ASP A 83 12.30 -14.02 -23.59
N ARG A 84 12.93 -12.87 -23.33
CA ARG A 84 14.14 -12.43 -24.05
C ARG A 84 15.42 -13.14 -23.62
N GLY A 85 15.40 -13.87 -22.51
CA GLY A 85 16.57 -14.57 -21.99
C GLY A 85 17.74 -13.65 -21.63
N LEU A 86 17.47 -12.41 -21.20
CA LEU A 86 18.50 -11.46 -20.82
C LEU A 86 19.29 -11.98 -19.61
N THR A 87 20.61 -11.94 -19.69
CA THR A 87 21.50 -12.24 -18.56
C THR A 87 21.37 -11.14 -17.50
N GLU A 88 21.22 -11.53 -16.23
CA GLU A 88 21.21 -10.58 -15.13
C GLU A 88 22.53 -9.79 -15.08
N ALA A 89 22.44 -8.46 -15.03
CA ALA A 89 23.60 -7.56 -15.01
C ALA A 89 23.23 -6.23 -14.34
N PRO A 90 24.21 -5.49 -13.78
CA PRO A 90 23.98 -4.13 -13.29
C PRO A 90 23.32 -3.24 -14.36
N GLY A 91 22.40 -2.37 -13.93
CA GLY A 91 21.62 -1.50 -14.83
C GLY A 91 20.37 -2.16 -15.43
N LEU A 92 20.13 -3.46 -15.18
CA LEU A 92 18.88 -4.14 -15.50
C LEU A 92 18.02 -4.30 -14.25
N GLY A 93 16.71 -4.14 -14.40
CA GLY A 93 15.77 -4.49 -13.34
C GLY A 93 15.51 -6.00 -13.30
N LEU A 94 15.07 -6.52 -12.17
CA LEU A 94 14.61 -7.90 -12.02
C LEU A 94 13.09 -7.92 -11.86
N ARG A 95 12.44 -8.79 -12.61
CA ARG A 95 11.00 -9.00 -12.54
C ARG A 95 10.66 -10.42 -12.13
N VAL A 96 9.53 -10.55 -11.44
CA VAL A 96 8.90 -11.83 -11.13
C VAL A 96 7.71 -12.03 -12.05
N ARG A 97 7.71 -13.18 -12.72
CA ARG A 97 6.63 -13.65 -13.57
C ARG A 97 5.38 -13.89 -12.72
N LEU A 98 4.34 -13.11 -12.97
CA LEU A 98 3.02 -13.35 -12.38
C LEU A 98 2.26 -14.41 -13.17
N GLU A 99 1.45 -15.18 -12.44
CA GLU A 99 0.55 -16.19 -12.98
C GLU A 99 -0.72 -15.49 -13.52
N PRO A 100 -1.26 -15.94 -14.66
CA PRO A 100 -2.52 -15.44 -15.21
C PRO A 100 -3.72 -16.03 -14.46
N THR A 101 -3.77 -15.80 -13.14
CA THR A 101 -4.84 -16.26 -12.25
C THR A 101 -5.61 -15.09 -11.67
N VAL A 102 -6.86 -15.39 -11.32
CA VAL A 102 -7.71 -14.53 -10.52
C VAL A 102 -7.36 -14.73 -9.05
N GLU A 103 -6.97 -13.65 -8.38
CA GLU A 103 -6.79 -13.60 -6.94
C GLU A 103 -8.07 -13.12 -6.27
N ARG A 104 -8.56 -13.90 -5.29
CA ARG A 104 -9.77 -13.59 -4.52
C ARG A 104 -9.42 -13.43 -3.05
N PHE A 105 -9.92 -12.37 -2.44
CA PHE A 105 -9.75 -12.12 -1.02
C PHE A 105 -10.96 -11.37 -0.47
N VAL A 106 -11.13 -11.38 0.85
CA VAL A 106 -12.14 -10.58 1.52
C VAL A 106 -11.43 -9.42 2.21
N ASP A 107 -11.78 -8.20 1.82
CA ASP A 107 -11.41 -7.02 2.58
C ASP A 107 -12.47 -6.79 3.67
N LEU A 108 -12.03 -6.53 4.90
CA LEU A 108 -12.93 -6.37 6.05
C LEU A 108 -13.90 -5.18 5.90
N ARG A 109 -13.56 -4.19 5.05
CA ARG A 109 -14.42 -3.04 4.77
C ARG A 109 -15.08 -3.12 3.39
N HIS A 110 -14.34 -3.48 2.34
CA HIS A 110 -14.87 -3.52 0.97
C HIS A 110 -15.55 -4.84 0.61
N GLY A 111 -15.49 -5.85 1.48
CA GLY A 111 -16.06 -7.17 1.24
C GLY A 111 -15.26 -7.97 0.20
N PRO A 112 -15.89 -8.95 -0.48
CA PRO A 112 -15.23 -9.79 -1.48
C PRO A 112 -14.62 -8.98 -2.62
N GLN A 113 -13.34 -9.21 -2.89
CA GLN A 113 -12.56 -8.60 -3.95
C GLN A 113 -12.10 -9.67 -4.95
N GLU A 114 -12.01 -9.27 -6.22
CA GLU A 114 -11.46 -10.08 -7.29
C GLU A 114 -10.46 -9.24 -8.10
N GLN A 115 -9.25 -9.76 -8.28
CA GLN A 115 -8.16 -9.06 -8.98
C GLN A 115 -7.43 -10.02 -9.92
N GLN A 116 -6.94 -9.52 -11.05
CA GLN A 116 -6.14 -10.29 -12.01
C GLN A 116 -4.77 -9.62 -12.17
N PRO A 117 -3.81 -9.90 -11.28
CA PRO A 117 -2.57 -9.12 -11.18
C PRO A 117 -1.78 -9.02 -12.49
N SER A 118 -1.68 -10.12 -13.25
CA SER A 118 -0.99 -10.17 -14.53
C SER A 118 -1.63 -9.25 -15.59
N GLU A 119 -2.94 -9.05 -15.55
CA GLU A 119 -3.66 -8.16 -16.46
C GLU A 119 -3.65 -6.70 -15.99
N GLN A 120 -3.65 -6.49 -14.67
CA GLN A 120 -3.69 -5.18 -14.04
C GLN A 120 -2.33 -4.48 -14.10
N CYS A 121 -1.26 -5.17 -13.69
CA CYS A 121 0.08 -4.58 -13.59
C CYS A 121 1.17 -5.31 -14.40
N GLY A 122 0.87 -6.52 -14.88
CA GLY A 122 1.87 -7.37 -15.52
C GLY A 122 2.86 -7.95 -14.50
N ASP A 123 4.08 -8.22 -14.94
CA ASP A 123 5.12 -8.79 -14.08
C ASP A 123 5.71 -7.78 -13.11
N LEU A 124 5.82 -8.17 -11.84
CA LEU A 124 6.28 -7.28 -10.78
C LEU A 124 7.77 -6.99 -10.91
N LEU A 125 8.12 -5.70 -10.96
CA LEU A 125 9.48 -5.28 -10.69
C LEU A 125 9.77 -5.53 -9.21
N VAL A 126 10.77 -6.35 -8.91
CA VAL A 126 11.16 -6.68 -7.53
C VAL A 126 12.49 -6.02 -7.14
N ARG A 127 13.34 -5.76 -8.13
CA ARG A 127 14.58 -5.01 -7.98
C ARG A 127 14.74 -4.05 -9.15
N ASP A 128 14.97 -2.77 -8.88
CA ASP A 128 15.16 -1.78 -9.94
C ASP A 128 16.57 -1.85 -10.56
N ARG A 129 16.81 -1.01 -11.56
CA ARG A 129 18.09 -0.94 -12.29
C ARG A 129 19.27 -0.47 -11.43
N ASP A 130 18.98 0.25 -10.35
CA ASP A 130 19.96 0.79 -9.41
C ASP A 130 20.22 -0.21 -8.27
N GLY A 131 19.53 -1.36 -8.28
CA GLY A 131 19.70 -2.43 -7.32
C GLY A 131 18.83 -2.31 -6.08
N ASN A 132 17.90 -1.36 -6.03
CA ASN A 132 16.98 -1.19 -4.89
C ASN A 132 15.83 -2.18 -4.95
N TRP A 133 15.39 -2.66 -3.79
CA TRP A 133 14.18 -3.47 -3.66
C TRP A 133 12.94 -2.61 -3.82
N THR A 134 11.95 -3.08 -4.57
CA THR A 134 10.69 -2.35 -4.72
C THR A 134 9.79 -2.54 -3.50
N TYR A 135 8.94 -1.54 -3.23
CA TYR A 135 7.96 -1.61 -2.14
C TYR A 135 7.09 -2.87 -2.20
N GLN A 136 6.60 -3.22 -3.40
CA GLN A 136 5.74 -4.39 -3.59
C GLN A 136 6.43 -5.70 -3.18
N PHE A 137 7.74 -5.80 -3.43
CA PHE A 137 8.52 -6.95 -3.01
C PHE A 137 8.85 -6.93 -1.52
N ALA A 138 9.45 -5.83 -1.05
CA ALA A 138 9.91 -5.71 0.34
C ALA A 138 8.77 -5.87 1.36
N ALA A 139 7.64 -5.17 1.15
CA ALA A 139 6.48 -5.28 2.04
C ALA A 139 5.92 -6.72 2.07
N THR A 140 5.80 -7.37 0.90
CA THR A 140 5.29 -8.75 0.84
C THR A 140 6.21 -9.74 1.56
N VAL A 141 7.53 -9.61 1.36
CA VAL A 141 8.52 -10.49 2.02
C VAL A 141 8.52 -10.26 3.53
N ASP A 142 8.42 -9.01 3.97
CA ASP A 142 8.40 -8.68 5.40
C ASP A 142 7.13 -9.16 6.09
N ASP A 143 5.95 -8.91 5.49
CA ASP A 143 4.67 -9.40 6.02
C ASP A 143 4.66 -10.93 6.15
N TYR A 144 5.28 -11.63 5.19
CA TYR A 144 5.43 -13.08 5.27
C TYR A 144 6.42 -13.51 6.36
N ALA A 145 7.63 -12.95 6.37
CA ALA A 145 8.69 -13.32 7.30
C ALA A 145 8.35 -13.00 8.77
N GLN A 146 7.54 -11.96 8.99
CA GLN A 146 7.09 -11.54 10.33
C GLN A 146 5.79 -12.23 10.76
N GLY A 147 5.16 -13.02 9.90
CA GLY A 147 3.90 -13.70 10.23
C GLY A 147 2.73 -12.74 10.41
N VAL A 148 2.70 -11.62 9.68
CA VAL A 148 1.63 -10.62 9.76
C VAL A 148 0.30 -11.30 9.40
N THR A 149 -0.68 -11.20 10.30
CA THR A 149 -2.02 -11.80 10.13
C THR A 149 -3.07 -10.81 9.65
N HIS A 150 -2.87 -9.51 9.90
CA HIS A 150 -3.76 -8.42 9.51
C HIS A 150 -2.95 -7.28 8.90
N VAL A 151 -3.30 -6.90 7.67
CA VAL A 151 -2.72 -5.76 6.97
C VAL A 151 -3.76 -4.65 6.91
N ILE A 152 -3.53 -3.58 7.69
CA ILE A 152 -4.41 -2.41 7.77
C ILE A 152 -3.69 -1.21 7.14
N ARG A 153 -4.23 -0.67 6.05
CA ARG A 153 -3.58 0.40 5.26
C ARG A 153 -4.58 1.23 4.47
N GLY A 154 -4.13 2.31 3.83
CA GLY A 154 -5.01 3.22 3.07
C GLY A 154 -5.63 2.59 1.82
N ASP A 155 -6.83 3.08 1.45
CA ASP A 155 -7.59 2.67 0.25
C ASP A 155 -6.80 2.73 -1.06
N ASP A 156 -5.81 3.61 -1.16
CA ASP A 156 -4.96 3.71 -2.34
C ASP A 156 -4.06 2.51 -2.59
N LEU A 157 -3.90 1.63 -1.60
CA LEU A 157 -3.13 0.40 -1.74
C LEU A 157 -4.00 -0.81 -2.08
N LEU A 158 -5.34 -0.68 -2.08
CA LEU A 158 -6.26 -1.76 -2.43
C LEU A 158 -5.99 -2.36 -3.82
N PRO A 159 -5.74 -1.57 -4.89
CA PRO A 159 -5.41 -2.12 -6.21
C PRO A 159 -4.14 -2.99 -6.22
N SER A 160 -3.28 -2.87 -5.19
CA SER A 160 -2.05 -3.66 -5.10
C SER A 160 -2.18 -4.99 -4.37
N THR A 161 -3.30 -5.23 -3.70
CA THR A 161 -3.42 -6.36 -2.77
C THR A 161 -3.28 -7.72 -3.42
N GLY A 162 -3.96 -7.99 -4.53
CA GLY A 162 -3.92 -9.27 -5.23
C GLY A 162 -2.52 -9.62 -5.73
N ARG A 163 -1.74 -8.64 -6.20
CA ARG A 163 -0.36 -8.89 -6.66
C ARG A 163 0.57 -9.27 -5.50
N GLN A 164 0.35 -8.71 -4.31
CA GLN A 164 1.10 -9.06 -3.10
C GLN A 164 0.67 -10.43 -2.56
N ILE A 165 -0.63 -10.76 -2.59
CA ILE A 165 -1.13 -12.10 -2.26
C ILE A 165 -0.49 -13.15 -3.16
N GLN A 166 -0.52 -12.93 -4.48
CA GLN A 166 0.09 -13.85 -5.44
C GLN A 166 1.60 -13.98 -5.20
N LEU A 167 2.32 -12.88 -4.99
CA LEU A 167 3.75 -12.92 -4.69
C LEU A 167 4.05 -13.69 -3.38
N ALA A 168 3.27 -13.48 -2.32
CA ALA A 168 3.42 -14.23 -1.08
C ALA A 168 3.16 -15.73 -1.28
N ARG A 169 2.16 -16.09 -2.08
CA ARG A 169 1.88 -17.48 -2.48
C ARG A 169 3.06 -18.10 -3.23
N LEU A 170 3.68 -17.34 -4.14
CA LEU A 170 4.90 -17.75 -4.84
C LEU A 170 6.11 -17.91 -3.90
N LEU A 171 6.10 -17.24 -2.73
CA LEU A 171 7.11 -17.39 -1.68
C LEU A 171 6.79 -18.48 -0.66
N GLY A 172 5.67 -19.21 -0.82
CA GLY A 172 5.29 -20.35 0.02
C GLY A 172 4.25 -20.04 1.10
N ARG A 173 3.65 -18.84 1.11
CA ARG A 173 2.52 -18.53 1.98
C ARG A 173 1.26 -19.26 1.51
N THR A 174 0.62 -20.03 2.39
CA THR A 174 -0.59 -20.79 2.05
C THR A 174 -1.86 -19.95 2.12
N GLU A 175 -1.96 -19.09 3.13
CA GLU A 175 -3.14 -18.26 3.39
C GLU A 175 -2.77 -16.77 3.43
N PRO A 176 -3.52 -15.88 2.76
CA PRO A 176 -3.30 -14.44 2.85
C PRO A 176 -3.62 -13.91 4.26
N PRO A 177 -3.05 -12.77 4.68
CA PRO A 177 -3.54 -12.09 5.86
C PRO A 177 -4.95 -11.55 5.62
N ALA A 178 -5.66 -11.22 6.69
CA ALA A 178 -6.84 -10.38 6.59
C ALA A 178 -6.43 -8.96 6.15
N PHE A 179 -7.20 -8.36 5.25
CA PHE A 179 -6.95 -7.01 4.77
C PHE A 179 -8.07 -6.07 5.24
N LEU A 180 -7.69 -4.86 5.67
CA LEU A 180 -8.61 -3.74 5.84
C LEU A 180 -8.01 -2.52 5.15
N HIS A 181 -8.70 -2.03 4.12
CA HIS A 181 -8.33 -0.79 3.46
C HIS A 181 -9.15 0.38 4.02
N HIS A 182 -8.50 1.25 4.79
CA HIS A 182 -9.15 2.36 5.47
C HIS A 182 -9.28 3.59 4.55
N PRO A 183 -10.34 4.40 4.74
CA PRO A 183 -10.48 5.68 4.05
C PRO A 183 -9.25 6.57 4.18
N LEU A 184 -8.97 7.35 3.15
CA LEU A 184 -7.93 8.36 3.15
C LEU A 184 -8.46 9.67 3.70
N ILE A 185 -7.61 10.42 4.41
CA ILE A 185 -7.94 11.78 4.80
C ILE A 185 -7.55 12.73 3.65
N MET A 186 -8.52 13.50 3.18
CA MET A 186 -8.45 14.32 1.98
C MET A 186 -8.61 15.80 2.32
N LYS A 187 -8.05 16.66 1.47
CA LYS A 187 -8.28 18.12 1.51
C LYS A 187 -9.71 18.45 1.09
N SER A 188 -10.35 19.39 1.78
CA SER A 188 -11.65 19.92 1.36
C SER A 188 -11.59 20.50 -0.07
N PRO A 189 -12.57 20.18 -0.95
CA PRO A 189 -12.63 20.73 -2.31
C PRO A 189 -12.90 22.25 -2.38
N THR A 190 -13.31 22.89 -1.28
CA THR A 190 -13.77 24.29 -1.25
C THR A 190 -12.75 25.27 -0.69
N GLY A 191 -11.51 24.86 -0.44
CA GLY A 191 -10.44 25.74 0.06
C GLY A 191 -10.62 26.22 1.51
N LEU A 192 -11.70 25.85 2.20
CA LEU A 192 -11.92 26.11 3.63
C LEU A 192 -11.51 24.91 4.50
N ARG A 193 -10.30 25.05 5.05
CA ARG A 193 -9.63 24.58 6.29
C ARG A 193 -9.90 23.23 6.98
N GLU A 194 -10.95 22.46 6.71
CA GLU A 194 -11.16 21.20 7.45
C GLU A 194 -11.01 19.95 6.56
N PRO A 195 -10.10 19.01 6.90
CA PRO A 195 -9.96 17.74 6.19
C PRO A 195 -11.20 16.87 6.38
N PHE A 196 -11.43 15.94 5.44
CA PHE A 196 -12.51 14.95 5.52
C PHE A 196 -12.01 13.58 5.08
N ALA A 197 -12.63 12.48 5.52
CA ALA A 197 -12.26 11.16 5.04
C ALA A 197 -12.99 10.76 3.76
N SER A 198 -12.32 10.01 2.90
CA SER A 198 -12.85 9.41 1.68
C SER A 198 -13.81 8.23 1.96
N GLY A 199 -14.38 8.14 3.16
CA GLY A 199 -15.28 7.08 3.58
C GLY A 199 -15.30 6.89 5.09
N SER A 200 -16.04 5.88 5.56
CA SER A 200 -16.05 5.45 6.96
C SER A 200 -15.44 4.04 7.10
N LEU A 201 -14.80 3.78 8.24
CA LEU A 201 -14.30 2.47 8.66
C LEU A 201 -15.42 1.46 8.98
N ARG A 202 -16.66 1.92 9.22
CA ARG A 202 -17.77 1.02 9.53
C ARG A 202 -18.12 0.13 8.32
N PRO A 203 -18.30 -1.19 8.50
CA PRO A 203 -18.73 -2.08 7.42
C PRO A 203 -20.02 -1.60 6.74
N GLY A 204 -20.06 -1.66 5.40
CA GLY A 204 -21.26 -1.29 4.62
C GLY A 204 -21.51 0.21 4.47
N ALA A 205 -20.62 1.08 4.95
CA ALA A 205 -20.74 2.52 4.73
C ALA A 205 -20.67 2.88 3.23
N PRO A 206 -21.51 3.81 2.73
CA PRO A 206 -21.51 4.19 1.33
C PRO A 206 -20.16 4.80 0.92
N LYS A 207 -19.65 4.40 -0.26
CA LYS A 207 -18.48 5.02 -0.87
C LYS A 207 -18.81 6.49 -1.20
N PRO A 208 -18.07 7.49 -0.71
CA PRO A 208 -18.33 8.87 -1.08
C PRO A 208 -18.06 9.10 -2.56
N SER A 209 -18.75 10.08 -3.12
CA SER A 209 -18.61 10.44 -4.52
C SER A 209 -17.23 11.01 -4.79
N ALA A 210 -16.56 10.47 -5.82
CA ALA A 210 -15.20 10.80 -6.25
C ALA A 210 -15.10 12.18 -6.91
N LYS A 211 -15.53 13.26 -6.23
CA LYS A 211 -15.20 14.62 -6.67
C LYS A 211 -13.82 14.98 -6.13
N ALA A 212 -12.94 15.32 -7.06
CA ALA A 212 -11.51 15.59 -6.89
C ALA A 212 -11.19 16.31 -5.56
N ALA A 213 -10.76 15.53 -4.59
CA ALA A 213 -10.14 15.99 -3.36
C ALA A 213 -8.69 15.50 -3.42
N GLN A 214 -7.74 16.37 -3.12
CA GLN A 214 -6.31 16.02 -3.10
C GLN A 214 -6.01 15.30 -1.78
N LYS A 215 -5.21 14.22 -1.82
CA LYS A 215 -4.73 13.54 -0.61
C LYS A 215 -3.96 14.54 0.27
N LEU A 216 -4.06 14.42 1.59
CA LEU A 216 -3.15 15.16 2.46
C LEU A 216 -1.72 14.67 2.24
N SER A 217 -0.78 15.58 2.03
CA SER A 217 0.64 15.29 1.83
C SER A 217 1.50 16.29 2.61
N LYS A 218 2.55 15.76 3.25
CA LYS A 218 3.59 16.58 3.90
C LYS A 218 4.30 17.49 2.89
N SER A 219 4.39 17.11 1.60
CA SER A 219 4.95 17.96 0.54
C SER A 219 4.16 19.24 0.30
N ASP A 220 2.89 19.24 0.73
CA ASP A 220 1.95 20.33 0.45
C ASP A 220 1.68 21.18 1.70
N GLY A 221 2.49 21.01 2.76
CA GLY A 221 2.36 21.76 4.01
C GLY A 221 1.17 21.37 4.88
N ASP A 222 0.60 20.17 4.68
CA ASP A 222 -0.52 19.69 5.48
C ASP A 222 -0.12 19.42 6.93
N THR A 223 -1.05 19.67 7.85
CA THR A 223 -0.76 19.66 9.28
C THR A 223 -0.50 18.22 9.75
N GLY A 224 0.74 17.92 10.12
CA GLY A 224 1.12 16.66 10.76
C GLY A 224 0.94 16.69 12.28
N VAL A 225 1.19 15.55 12.91
CA VAL A 225 1.10 15.39 14.37
C VAL A 225 2.00 16.38 15.09
N ARG A 226 3.24 16.54 14.61
CA ARG A 226 4.19 17.54 15.13
C ARG A 226 3.65 18.97 15.09
N GLU A 227 3.02 19.40 13.99
CA GLU A 227 2.44 20.74 13.88
C GLU A 227 1.21 20.91 14.78
N LEU A 228 0.38 19.86 14.95
CA LEU A 228 -0.75 19.88 15.90
C LEU A 228 -0.26 20.01 17.34
N ARG A 229 0.77 19.23 17.71
CA ARG A 229 1.44 19.32 19.02
C ARG A 229 2.01 20.70 19.26
N ALA A 230 2.69 21.30 18.29
CA ALA A 230 3.23 22.66 18.39
C ALA A 230 2.13 23.74 18.54
N LYS A 231 0.93 23.49 18.02
CA LYS A 231 -0.28 24.31 18.22
C LYS A 231 -0.97 24.07 19.56
N GLY A 232 -0.43 23.23 20.43
CA GLY A 232 -0.96 22.95 21.76
C GLY A 232 -2.10 21.92 21.81
N TRP A 233 -2.25 21.10 20.76
CA TRP A 233 -3.21 19.99 20.81
C TRP A 233 -2.73 18.91 21.78
N SER A 234 -3.66 18.29 22.52
CA SER A 234 -3.38 17.09 23.30
C SER A 234 -3.37 15.84 22.40
N PRO A 235 -2.68 14.76 22.82
CA PRO A 235 -2.76 13.46 22.15
C PRO A 235 -4.21 13.00 21.95
N GLU A 236 -5.04 13.14 22.98
CA GLU A 236 -6.41 12.65 23.01
C GLU A 236 -7.29 13.36 21.99
N ARG A 237 -7.06 14.67 21.79
CA ARG A 237 -7.75 15.45 20.79
C ARG A 237 -7.36 15.05 19.37
N VAL A 238 -6.08 14.75 19.14
CA VAL A 238 -5.59 14.27 17.82
C VAL A 238 -6.20 12.91 17.49
N ILE A 239 -6.17 11.97 18.45
CA ILE A 239 -6.75 10.62 18.29
C ILE A 239 -8.27 10.71 18.09
N GLY A 240 -8.95 11.51 18.91
CA GLY A 240 -10.38 11.76 18.84
C GLY A 240 -10.84 12.28 17.48
N ARG A 241 -10.10 13.26 16.94
CA ARG A 241 -10.34 13.79 15.60
C ARG A 241 -10.08 12.76 14.51
N ALA A 242 -9.00 11.97 14.61
CA ALA A 242 -8.73 10.91 13.66
C ALA A 242 -9.84 9.84 13.67
N ALA A 243 -10.34 9.47 14.84
CA ALA A 243 -11.45 8.52 14.99
C ALA A 243 -12.75 9.05 14.37
N ALA A 244 -13.09 10.32 14.59
CA ALA A 244 -14.25 10.96 13.99
C ALA A 244 -14.12 11.05 12.46
N LEU A 245 -12.96 11.46 11.96
CA LEU A 245 -12.69 11.52 10.52
C LEU A 245 -12.81 10.13 9.89
N ALA A 246 -12.27 9.09 10.53
CA ALA A 246 -12.38 7.72 10.06
C ALA A 246 -13.80 7.13 10.22
N GLY A 247 -14.75 7.88 10.80
CA GLY A 247 -16.13 7.47 10.98
C GLY A 247 -16.34 6.40 12.07
N LEU A 248 -15.40 6.30 13.02
CA LEU A 248 -15.56 5.45 14.21
C LEU A 248 -16.55 6.10 15.18
N THR A 249 -16.48 7.42 15.34
CA THR A 249 -17.41 8.22 16.14
C THR A 249 -18.19 9.21 15.27
N ASP A 250 -19.38 9.60 15.72
CA ASP A 250 -20.23 10.54 14.98
C ASP A 250 -19.80 12.02 15.20
N ARG A 251 -18.93 12.27 16.19
CA ARG A 251 -18.44 13.61 16.59
C ARG A 251 -16.99 13.54 17.05
N GLU A 252 -16.27 14.65 16.95
CA GLU A 252 -14.94 14.79 17.55
C GLU A 252 -15.07 14.84 19.08
N THR A 253 -14.50 13.85 19.76
CA THR A 253 -14.36 13.79 21.22
C THR A 253 -12.95 13.35 21.55
N ASP A 254 -12.34 13.89 22.60
CA ASP A 254 -11.02 13.45 23.06
C ASP A 254 -11.06 11.96 23.45
N VAL A 255 -10.13 11.17 22.93
CA VAL A 255 -10.04 9.71 23.16
C VAL A 255 -8.59 9.33 23.39
N SER A 256 -8.30 8.56 24.44
CA SER A 256 -6.94 8.10 24.72
C SER A 256 -6.49 6.98 23.77
N ALA A 257 -5.19 6.74 23.64
CA ALA A 257 -4.66 5.61 22.88
C ALA A 257 -5.11 4.24 23.44
N VAL A 258 -5.45 4.18 24.72
CA VAL A 258 -5.97 2.95 25.36
C VAL A 258 -7.45 2.76 25.03
N ASP A 259 -8.24 3.84 25.03
CA ASP A 259 -9.69 3.75 24.83
C ASP A 259 -10.08 3.67 23.36
N VAL A 260 -9.22 4.11 22.43
CA VAL A 260 -9.52 4.09 21.00
C VAL A 260 -9.77 2.67 20.48
N SER A 261 -9.17 1.64 21.09
CA SER A 261 -9.40 0.25 20.71
C SER A 261 -10.87 -0.18 20.90
N ASN A 262 -11.56 0.40 21.89
CA ASN A 262 -12.97 0.11 22.17
C ASN A 262 -13.91 0.61 21.07
N LEU A 263 -13.42 1.51 20.19
CA LEU A 263 -14.20 2.03 19.07
C LEU A 263 -14.26 1.06 17.89
N PHE A 264 -13.45 0.00 17.89
CA PHE A 264 -13.38 -0.99 16.80
C PHE A 264 -14.25 -2.23 17.05
N THR A 265 -14.86 -2.38 18.23
CA THR A 265 -15.63 -3.56 18.65
C THR A 265 -17.15 -3.41 18.45
N GLY A 266 -17.57 -2.53 17.53
CA GLY A 266 -18.99 -2.22 17.24
C GLY A 266 -19.55 -2.95 16.03
#